data_AF-A0A7C4L1D3-F1
#
_entry.id   AF-A0A7C4L1D3-F1
#
_cell.length_a   1.000
_cell.length_b   1.000
_cell.length_c   1.000
_cell.angle_alpha   90.00
_cell.angle_beta   90.00
_cell.angle_gamma   90.00
#
_symmetry.space_group_name_H-M   'P 1'
#
loop_
_entity.id
_entity.type
_entity.pdbx_description
1 polymer ?
#
loop_
_entity_poly.entity_id
_entity_poly.type
_entity_poly.pdbx_seq_one_letter_code
_entity_poly.pdbx_strand_id
1 'polypeptide(L)'
;MKKLLSYLEKKASKIEKRFRLVIGVLLCALVMLFSTFYFFDKLWIFIPLLIILSIFSAYFVLLERIEKVGWFGFFFMPTFLSVSFYLFYFLFPGRWLTRFPFIIFYAVSFYANLLITNIFFVGVQKNLGLYRAAFSVNFLYQTIIAFFIFNVLFFFRQNFLINMLGSFIIVFLLSLHLFWSIRLKKFFEKEVLFFAFLLAMMASEVTFL
;
A
#
# COMPACT_ATOMS: atom_id res chain seq x y z
N MET A 1 24.20 2.77 14.62
CA MET A 1 22.81 2.59 14.09
C MET A 1 21.81 2.13 15.16
N LYS A 2 22.05 1.03 15.91
CA LYS A 2 21.13 0.54 16.98
C LYS A 2 20.83 1.55 18.10
N LYS A 3 21.81 2.34 18.57
CA LYS A 3 21.60 3.38 19.61
C LYS A 3 20.64 4.49 19.15
N LEU A 4 20.75 4.93 17.90
CA LEU A 4 19.93 6.03 17.37
C LEU A 4 18.48 5.59 17.12
N LEU A 5 18.30 4.36 16.61
CA LEU A 5 16.99 3.71 16.52
C LEU A 5 16.34 3.56 17.91
N SER A 6 17.08 3.10 18.91
CA SER A 6 16.55 2.94 20.29
C SER A 6 16.19 4.27 20.96
N TYR A 7 16.88 5.36 20.60
CA TYR A 7 16.58 6.70 21.12
C TYR A 7 15.34 7.29 20.45
N LEU A 8 15.21 7.13 19.13
CA LEU A 8 14.01 7.52 18.39
C LEU A 8 12.79 6.70 18.82
N GLU A 9 12.95 5.41 19.08
CA GLU A 9 11.90 4.54 19.63
C GLU A 9 11.41 5.03 21.00
N LYS A 10 12.32 5.34 21.93
CA LYS A 10 11.96 5.86 23.26
C LYS A 10 11.27 7.23 23.23
N LYS A 11 11.59 8.07 22.25
CA LYS A 11 10.96 9.39 22.10
C LYS A 11 9.63 9.29 21.37
N ALA A 12 9.53 8.43 20.36
CA ALA A 12 8.30 8.17 19.61
C ALA A 12 7.26 7.40 20.43
N SER A 13 7.67 6.52 21.34
CA SER A 13 6.76 5.78 22.23
C SER A 13 6.05 6.68 23.25
N LYS A 14 6.56 7.91 23.50
CA LYS A 14 5.87 8.90 24.32
C LYS A 14 4.70 9.58 23.60
N ILE A 15 4.65 9.50 22.26
CA ILE A 15 3.58 10.10 21.46
C ILE A 15 2.41 9.12 21.42
N GLU A 16 1.21 9.61 21.75
CA GLU A 16 -0.01 8.82 21.67
C GLU A 16 -0.15 8.20 20.26
N LYS A 17 -0.60 6.95 20.20
CA LYS A 17 -0.69 6.19 18.95
C LYS A 17 -1.53 6.88 17.87
N ARG A 18 -2.56 7.63 18.30
CA ARG A 18 -3.43 8.43 17.42
C ARG A 18 -2.67 9.56 16.73
N PHE A 19 -1.81 10.27 17.45
CA PHE A 19 -0.97 11.33 16.88
C PHE A 19 0.08 10.76 15.92
N ARG A 20 0.68 9.60 16.23
CA ARG A 20 1.63 8.95 15.29
C ARG A 20 0.98 8.59 13.96
N LEU A 21 -0.27 8.12 13.98
CA LEU A 21 -1.07 7.88 12.78
C LEU A 21 -1.25 9.16 11.97
N VAL A 22 -1.72 10.24 12.60
CA VAL A 22 -1.95 11.52 11.93
C VAL A 22 -0.67 12.09 11.33
N ILE A 23 0.45 12.03 12.06
CA ILE A 23 1.76 12.48 11.57
C ILE A 23 2.19 11.69 10.33
N GLY A 24 2.09 10.35 10.37
CA GLY A 24 2.45 9.52 9.22
C GLY A 24 1.60 9.82 7.97
N VAL A 25 0.30 10.05 8.18
CA VAL A 25 -0.62 10.42 7.09
C VAL A 25 -0.30 11.79 6.53
N LEU A 26 -0.13 12.81 7.37
CA LEU A 26 0.20 14.16 6.93
C LEU A 26 1.53 14.20 6.18
N LEU A 27 2.54 13.47 6.67
CA LEU A 27 3.86 13.41 6.04
C LEU A 27 3.75 12.78 4.64
N CYS A 28 3.07 11.64 4.50
CA CYS A 28 2.81 11.03 3.20
C CYS A 28 1.95 11.91 2.28
N ALA A 29 0.92 12.56 2.82
CA ALA A 29 0.00 13.42 2.07
C ALA A 29 0.70 14.68 1.55
N LEU A 30 1.60 15.28 2.34
CA LEU A 30 2.39 16.45 1.91
C LEU A 30 3.37 16.09 0.80
N VAL A 31 4.03 14.94 0.89
CA VAL A 31 4.93 14.49 -0.19
C VAL A 31 4.14 14.15 -1.45
N MET A 32 2.97 13.51 -1.31
CA MET A 32 2.06 13.29 -2.44
C MET A 32 1.61 14.62 -3.05
N LEU A 33 1.14 15.58 -2.24
CA LEU A 33 0.79 16.93 -2.70
C LEU A 33 1.94 17.56 -3.49
N PHE A 34 3.14 17.58 -2.92
CA PHE A 34 4.30 18.17 -3.55
C PHE A 34 4.64 17.48 -4.88
N SER A 35 4.54 16.14 -4.94
CA SER A 35 4.78 15.38 -6.16
C SER A 35 3.80 15.72 -7.30
N THR A 36 2.56 16.13 -6.99
CA THR A 36 1.55 16.51 -8.00
C THR A 36 1.85 17.82 -8.74
N PHE A 37 2.80 18.62 -8.25
CA PHE A 37 3.26 19.84 -8.93
C PHE A 37 4.28 19.55 -10.04
N TYR A 38 4.86 18.36 -10.08
CA TYR A 38 5.88 17.97 -11.05
C TYR A 38 5.30 17.11 -12.17
N PHE A 39 5.92 17.18 -13.34
CA PHE A 39 5.59 16.35 -14.50
C PHE A 39 6.14 14.92 -14.35
N PHE A 40 5.73 14.06 -15.27
CA PHE A 40 6.06 12.63 -15.32
C PHE A 40 7.58 12.35 -15.36
N ASP A 41 8.40 13.30 -15.84
CA ASP A 41 9.87 13.14 -15.91
C ASP A 41 10.52 12.95 -14.52
N LYS A 42 9.85 13.36 -13.44
CA LYS A 42 10.36 13.24 -12.06
C LYS A 42 9.87 12.00 -11.33
N LEU A 43 9.17 11.07 -12.01
CA LEU A 43 8.70 9.81 -11.44
C LEU A 43 9.81 9.04 -10.70
N TRP A 44 11.00 8.98 -11.29
CA TRP A 44 12.15 8.24 -10.77
C TRP A 44 12.62 8.72 -9.39
N ILE A 45 12.26 9.94 -9.00
CA ILE A 45 12.57 10.53 -7.69
C ILE A 45 11.42 10.29 -6.72
N PHE A 46 10.18 10.57 -7.14
CA PHE A 46 9.02 10.54 -6.26
C PHE A 46 8.52 9.13 -5.94
N ILE A 47 8.63 8.16 -6.85
CA ILE A 47 8.24 6.76 -6.56
C ILE A 47 9.09 6.18 -5.43
N PRO A 48 10.44 6.17 -5.50
CA PRO A 48 11.26 5.66 -4.39
C PRO A 48 11.02 6.43 -3.09
N LEU A 49 10.87 7.75 -3.17
CA LEU A 49 10.58 8.59 -2.01
C LEU A 49 9.26 8.18 -1.34
N LEU A 50 8.18 8.03 -2.10
CA LEU A 50 6.88 7.59 -1.57
C LEU A 50 6.94 6.17 -0.98
N ILE A 51 7.70 5.26 -1.58
CA ILE A 51 7.91 3.90 -1.04
C ILE A 51 8.61 3.97 0.31
N ILE A 52 9.76 4.66 0.40
CA ILE A 52 10.53 4.77 1.65
C ILE A 52 9.68 5.39 2.75
N LEU A 53 8.92 6.43 2.40
CA LEU A 53 8.20 7.26 3.34
C LEU A 53 6.89 6.62 3.81
N SER A 54 6.24 5.82 2.97
CA SER A 54 5.11 4.96 3.36
C SER A 54 5.56 3.78 4.24
N ILE A 55 6.70 3.14 3.95
CA ILE A 55 7.32 2.13 4.85
C ILE A 55 7.64 2.77 6.19
N PHE A 56 8.30 3.93 6.18
CA PHE A 56 8.65 4.65 7.41
C PHE A 56 7.41 5.03 8.22
N SER A 57 6.36 5.52 7.58
CA SER A 57 5.10 5.89 8.23
C SER A 57 4.42 4.68 8.87
N ALA A 58 4.35 3.56 8.15
CA ALA A 58 3.84 2.29 8.68
C ALA A 58 4.70 1.79 9.86
N TYR A 59 6.03 1.86 9.74
CA TYR A 59 6.95 1.47 10.81
C TYR A 59 6.75 2.33 12.06
N PHE A 60 6.68 3.66 11.88
CA PHE A 60 6.50 4.64 12.95
C PHE A 60 5.20 4.44 13.73
N VAL A 61 4.12 4.07 13.03
CA VAL A 61 2.83 3.74 13.65
C VAL A 61 2.86 2.41 14.40
N LEU A 62 3.67 1.44 13.93
CA LEU A 62 3.73 0.07 14.46
C LEU A 62 4.87 -0.18 15.47
N LEU A 63 5.70 0.81 15.79
CA LEU A 63 6.96 0.72 16.58
C LEU A 63 6.92 -0.20 17.82
N GLU A 64 5.79 -0.33 18.49
CA GLU A 64 5.71 -1.03 19.77
C GLU A 64 5.79 -2.56 19.66
N ARG A 65 5.69 -3.16 18.46
CA ARG A 65 5.40 -4.61 18.37
C ARG A 65 6.05 -5.37 17.20
N ILE A 66 7.01 -4.80 16.49
CA ILE A 66 7.48 -5.31 15.18
C ILE A 66 8.20 -6.69 15.24
N GLU A 67 8.60 -7.17 16.42
CA GLU A 67 9.52 -8.30 16.59
C GLU A 67 9.04 -9.67 16.07
N LYS A 68 7.77 -9.89 15.74
CA LYS A 68 7.24 -11.25 15.51
C LYS A 68 6.57 -11.55 14.17
N VAL A 69 6.44 -10.63 13.22
CA VAL A 69 5.53 -10.86 12.06
C VAL A 69 6.16 -10.55 10.69
N GLY A 70 5.61 -11.15 9.63
CA GLY A 70 6.09 -11.03 8.25
C GLY A 70 5.98 -9.60 7.72
N TRP A 71 7.13 -8.99 7.43
CA TRP A 71 7.26 -7.60 7.01
C TRP A 71 6.49 -7.29 5.73
N PHE A 72 6.51 -8.22 4.77
CA PHE A 72 5.87 -8.03 3.46
C PHE A 72 4.38 -7.69 3.61
N GLY A 73 3.64 -8.46 4.39
CA GLY A 73 2.20 -8.29 4.50
C GLY A 73 1.78 -6.91 5.03
N PHE A 74 2.50 -6.34 5.99
CA PHE A 74 2.09 -5.07 6.59
C PHE A 74 2.55 -3.82 5.85
N PHE A 75 3.74 -3.86 5.24
CA PHE A 75 4.27 -2.71 4.52
C PHE A 75 3.76 -2.64 3.08
N PHE A 76 3.34 -3.77 2.51
CA PHE A 76 2.87 -3.85 1.13
C PHE A 76 1.68 -2.94 0.88
N MET A 77 0.64 -2.97 1.71
CA MET A 77 -0.57 -2.19 1.44
C MET A 77 -0.36 -0.66 1.46
N PRO A 78 0.25 -0.08 2.51
CA PRO A 78 0.55 1.35 2.51
C PRO A 78 1.44 1.78 1.35
N THR A 79 2.44 1.00 0.98
CA THR A 79 3.36 1.33 -0.12
C THR A 79 2.69 1.25 -1.48
N PHE A 80 1.99 0.16 -1.75
CA PHE A 80 1.33 -0.08 -3.02
C PHE A 80 0.21 0.94 -3.24
N LEU A 81 -0.51 1.33 -2.19
CA LEU A 81 -1.48 2.42 -2.25
C LEU A 81 -0.84 3.74 -2.66
N SER A 82 0.26 4.15 -2.02
CA SER A 82 0.95 5.40 -2.35
C SER A 82 1.45 5.44 -3.78
N VAL A 83 2.08 4.36 -4.27
CA VAL A 83 2.55 4.29 -5.65
C VAL A 83 1.39 4.32 -6.64
N SER A 84 0.32 3.57 -6.36
CA SER A 84 -0.85 3.48 -7.25
C SER A 84 -1.58 4.80 -7.40
N PHE A 85 -1.80 5.51 -6.28
CA PHE A 85 -2.39 6.85 -6.33
C PHE A 85 -1.51 7.81 -7.14
N TYR A 86 -0.20 7.81 -6.89
CA TYR A 86 0.72 8.72 -7.58
C TYR A 86 0.76 8.47 -9.09
N LEU A 87 0.85 7.21 -9.52
CA LEU A 87 0.79 6.85 -10.93
C LEU A 87 -0.57 7.20 -11.55
N PHE A 88 -1.66 6.93 -10.82
CA PHE A 88 -3.01 7.20 -11.30
C PHE A 88 -3.29 8.70 -11.48
N TYR A 89 -2.67 9.55 -10.66
CA TYR A 89 -2.81 11.02 -10.77
C TYR A 89 -2.44 11.55 -12.16
N PHE A 90 -1.44 10.95 -12.83
CA PHE A 90 -1.00 11.40 -14.16
C PHE A 90 -2.04 11.18 -15.27
N LEU A 91 -3.08 10.38 -15.03
CA LEU A 91 -4.21 10.24 -15.95
C LEU A 91 -5.17 11.45 -15.89
N PHE A 92 -5.11 12.27 -14.83
CA PHE A 92 -5.96 13.44 -14.71
C PHE A 92 -5.35 14.68 -15.38
N PRO A 93 -6.20 15.61 -15.86
CA PRO A 93 -5.71 16.91 -16.29
C PRO A 93 -5.08 17.66 -15.10
N GLY A 94 -3.91 18.26 -15.33
CA GLY A 94 -3.06 18.94 -14.33
C GLY A 94 -3.61 20.29 -13.84
N ARG A 95 -4.88 20.36 -13.47
CA ARG A 95 -5.54 21.56 -12.93
C ARG A 95 -5.35 21.62 -11.42
N TRP A 96 -5.26 22.82 -10.86
CA TRP A 96 -5.10 22.98 -9.41
C TRP A 96 -6.30 22.42 -8.63
N LEU A 97 -7.51 22.57 -9.19
CA LEU A 97 -8.76 22.08 -8.59
C LEU A 97 -8.84 20.55 -8.48
N THR A 98 -8.17 19.78 -9.35
CA THR A 98 -8.19 18.31 -9.26
C THR A 98 -7.25 17.78 -8.18
N ARG A 99 -6.22 18.56 -7.80
CA ARG A 99 -5.22 18.16 -6.78
C ARG A 99 -5.82 18.08 -5.38
N PHE A 100 -6.64 19.06 -5.01
CA PHE A 100 -7.15 19.15 -3.64
C PHE A 100 -8.08 17.97 -3.26
N PRO A 101 -9.12 17.63 -4.05
CA PRO A 101 -9.92 16.43 -3.82
C PRO A 101 -9.07 15.15 -3.86
N PHE A 102 -8.15 15.04 -4.82
CA PHE A 102 -7.27 13.87 -4.96
C PHE A 102 -6.46 13.62 -3.68
N ILE A 103 -5.91 14.67 -3.07
CA ILE A 103 -5.07 14.55 -1.87
C ILE A 103 -5.91 14.25 -0.63
N ILE A 104 -7.13 14.79 -0.54
CA ILE A 104 -8.07 14.41 0.51
C ILE A 104 -8.39 12.91 0.41
N PHE A 105 -8.74 12.44 -0.79
CA PHE A 105 -9.00 11.01 -1.02
C PHE A 105 -7.78 10.15 -0.68
N TYR A 106 -6.59 10.58 -1.08
CA TYR A 106 -5.35 9.89 -0.74
C TYR A 106 -5.11 9.86 0.78
N ALA A 107 -5.23 10.98 1.47
CA ALA A 107 -4.99 11.06 2.91
C ALA A 107 -5.95 10.17 3.72
N VAL A 108 -7.24 10.19 3.36
CA VAL A 108 -8.25 9.30 3.98
C VAL A 108 -7.92 7.83 3.69
N SER A 109 -7.57 7.51 2.45
CA SER A 109 -7.24 6.13 2.03
C SER A 109 -5.99 5.60 2.72
N PHE A 110 -4.96 6.44 2.84
CA PHE A 110 -3.71 6.10 3.51
C PHE A 110 -3.91 5.97 5.03
N TYR A 111 -4.71 6.85 5.65
CA TYR A 111 -5.11 6.73 7.05
C TYR A 111 -5.83 5.39 7.32
N ALA A 112 -6.82 5.05 6.49
CA ALA A 112 -7.53 3.79 6.60
C ALA A 112 -6.58 2.58 6.45
N ASN A 113 -5.63 2.63 5.51
CA ASN A 113 -4.64 1.58 5.32
C ASN A 113 -3.72 1.39 6.54
N LEU A 114 -3.23 2.46 7.13
CA LEU A 114 -2.44 2.38 8.36
C LEU A 114 -3.27 1.83 9.54
N LEU A 115 -4.54 2.20 9.63
CA LEU A 115 -5.46 1.68 10.64
C LEU A 115 -5.72 0.18 10.46
N ILE A 116 -5.99 -0.28 9.23
CA ILE A 116 -6.16 -1.70 8.88
C ILE A 116 -4.91 -2.50 9.24
N THR A 117 -3.74 -1.99 8.84
CA THR A 117 -2.44 -2.61 9.14
C THR A 117 -2.26 -2.77 10.65
N ASN A 118 -2.60 -1.74 11.42
CA ASN A 118 -2.59 -1.79 12.88
C ASN A 118 -3.64 -2.78 13.46
N ILE A 119 -4.82 -2.91 12.85
CA ILE A 119 -5.83 -3.91 13.25
C ILE A 119 -5.36 -5.32 12.92
N PHE A 120 -4.75 -5.59 11.78
CA PHE A 120 -4.17 -6.91 11.51
C PHE A 120 -3.03 -7.23 12.48
N PHE A 121 -2.30 -6.22 12.93
CA PHE A 121 -1.26 -6.39 13.93
C PHE A 121 -1.83 -6.71 15.33
N VAL A 122 -2.85 -5.99 15.79
CA VAL A 122 -3.40 -6.10 17.17
C VAL A 122 -4.61 -7.04 17.27
N GLY A 123 -5.42 -7.10 16.23
CA GLY A 123 -6.77 -7.65 16.18
C GLY A 123 -6.85 -9.17 16.04
N VAL A 124 -5.83 -9.83 15.47
CA VAL A 124 -5.76 -11.30 15.44
C VAL A 124 -5.85 -11.90 16.84
N GLN A 125 -5.30 -11.20 17.83
CA GLN A 125 -5.21 -11.70 19.20
C GLN A 125 -6.41 -11.31 20.08
N LYS A 126 -7.28 -10.39 19.63
CA LYS A 126 -8.23 -9.72 20.55
C LYS A 126 -9.69 -9.70 20.11
N ASN A 127 -10.01 -9.59 18.81
CA ASN A 127 -11.41 -9.46 18.39
C ASN A 127 -11.64 -9.87 16.92
N LEU A 128 -12.37 -10.96 16.71
CA LEU A 128 -12.70 -11.51 15.38
C LEU A 128 -13.58 -10.57 14.54
N GLY A 129 -14.48 -9.81 15.17
CA GLY A 129 -15.37 -8.88 14.47
C GLY A 129 -14.59 -7.71 13.85
N LEU A 130 -13.67 -7.14 14.62
CA LEU A 130 -12.79 -6.06 14.15
C LEU A 130 -11.89 -6.54 12.99
N TYR A 131 -11.42 -7.78 13.08
CA TYR A 131 -10.63 -8.41 12.03
C TYR A 131 -11.44 -8.58 10.73
N ARG A 132 -12.68 -9.08 10.78
CA ARG A 132 -13.54 -9.24 9.59
C ARG A 132 -13.83 -7.90 8.91
N ALA A 133 -14.08 -6.85 9.70
CA ALA A 133 -14.27 -5.51 9.18
C ALA A 133 -12.99 -5.01 8.47
N ALA A 134 -11.83 -5.11 9.12
CA ALA A 134 -10.56 -4.70 8.52
C ALA A 134 -10.23 -5.50 7.25
N PHE A 135 -10.50 -6.80 7.23
CA PHE A 135 -10.33 -7.65 6.05
C PHE A 135 -11.18 -7.17 4.87
N SER A 136 -12.46 -6.85 5.12
CA SER A 136 -13.38 -6.39 4.07
C SER A 136 -12.94 -5.03 3.49
N VAL A 137 -12.49 -4.10 4.35
CA VAL A 137 -11.99 -2.80 3.90
C VAL A 137 -10.64 -2.95 3.17
N ASN A 138 -9.77 -3.87 3.60
CA ASN A 138 -8.53 -4.18 2.90
C ASN A 138 -8.79 -4.70 1.48
N PHE A 139 -9.75 -5.60 1.32
CA PHE A 139 -10.18 -6.12 0.02
C PHE A 139 -10.75 -5.01 -0.89
N LEU A 140 -11.52 -4.07 -0.32
CA LEU A 140 -11.98 -2.89 -1.04
C LEU A 140 -10.80 -2.05 -1.56
N TYR A 141 -9.80 -1.77 -0.71
CA TYR A 141 -8.61 -1.02 -1.15
C TYR A 141 -7.78 -1.77 -2.18
N GLN A 142 -7.66 -3.10 -2.06
CA GLN A 142 -7.03 -3.92 -3.11
C GLN A 142 -7.70 -3.76 -4.46
N THR A 143 -9.04 -3.74 -4.47
CA THR A 143 -9.81 -3.57 -5.70
C THR A 143 -9.60 -2.18 -6.30
N ILE A 144 -9.57 -1.13 -5.46
CA ILE A 144 -9.26 0.25 -5.90
C ILE A 144 -7.84 0.33 -6.47
N ILE A 145 -6.87 -0.28 -5.78
CA ILE A 145 -5.47 -0.31 -6.23
C ILE A 145 -5.35 -1.04 -7.56
N ALA A 146 -5.98 -2.22 -7.68
CA ALA A 146 -6.02 -2.95 -8.94
C ALA A 146 -6.58 -2.06 -10.06
N PHE A 147 -7.73 -1.42 -9.83
CA PHE A 147 -8.34 -0.49 -10.79
C PHE A 147 -7.35 0.62 -11.20
N PHE A 148 -6.68 1.28 -10.26
CA PHE A 148 -5.71 2.34 -10.56
C PHE A 148 -4.53 1.84 -11.39
N ILE A 149 -3.89 0.75 -10.97
CA ILE A 149 -2.70 0.25 -11.67
C ILE A 149 -3.07 -0.29 -13.05
N PHE A 150 -4.20 -0.98 -13.21
CA PHE A 150 -4.65 -1.46 -14.53
C PHE A 150 -4.94 -0.31 -15.48
N ASN A 151 -5.58 0.77 -15.01
CA ASN A 151 -5.77 1.97 -15.83
C ASN A 151 -4.43 2.55 -16.28
N VAL A 152 -3.44 2.64 -15.39
CA VAL A 152 -2.09 3.11 -15.73
C VAL A 152 -1.41 2.17 -16.73
N LEU A 153 -1.48 0.85 -16.50
CA LEU A 153 -0.87 -0.16 -17.36
C LEU A 153 -1.40 -0.06 -18.80
N PHE A 154 -2.73 -0.03 -18.96
CA PHE A 154 -3.37 0.01 -20.28
C PHE A 154 -3.29 1.38 -20.96
N PHE A 155 -3.14 2.46 -20.19
CA PHE A 155 -2.97 3.80 -20.75
C PHE A 155 -1.73 3.92 -21.64
N PHE A 156 -0.64 3.22 -21.30
CA PHE A 156 0.59 3.24 -22.10
C PHE A 156 0.48 2.53 -23.45
N ARG A 157 -0.63 1.81 -23.73
CA ARG A 157 -0.89 1.06 -24.98
C ARG A 157 0.31 0.24 -25.45
N GLN A 158 1.01 -0.40 -24.51
CA GLN A 158 2.18 -1.21 -24.80
C GLN A 158 1.81 -2.53 -25.48
N ASN A 159 2.81 -3.23 -26.00
CA ASN A 159 2.64 -4.54 -26.62
C ASN A 159 1.96 -5.54 -25.66
N PHE A 160 1.21 -6.48 -26.20
CA PHE A 160 0.43 -7.47 -25.46
C PHE A 160 1.28 -8.23 -24.42
N LEU A 161 2.54 -8.56 -24.76
CA LEU A 161 3.48 -9.22 -23.84
C LEU A 161 3.76 -8.41 -22.58
N ILE A 162 3.92 -7.08 -22.72
CA ILE A 162 4.20 -6.18 -21.59
C ILE A 162 2.96 -6.08 -20.69
N ASN A 163 1.77 -5.97 -21.29
CA ASN A 163 0.52 -5.90 -20.53
C ASN A 163 0.21 -7.24 -19.84
N MET A 164 0.50 -8.37 -20.48
CA MET A 164 0.36 -9.71 -19.90
C MET A 164 1.31 -9.91 -18.71
N LEU A 165 2.60 -9.59 -18.85
CA LEU A 165 3.55 -9.69 -17.75
C LEU A 165 3.24 -8.70 -16.62
N GLY A 166 2.86 -7.47 -16.97
CA GLY A 166 2.46 -6.45 -16.00
C GLY A 166 1.24 -6.89 -15.19
N SER A 167 0.16 -7.31 -15.87
CA SER A 167 -1.06 -7.81 -15.23
C SER A 167 -0.78 -9.01 -14.33
N PHE A 168 0.04 -9.97 -14.80
CA PHE A 168 0.48 -11.11 -14.02
C PHE A 168 1.15 -10.67 -12.70
N ILE A 169 2.16 -9.78 -12.77
CA ILE A 169 2.90 -9.33 -11.59
C ILE A 169 1.97 -8.60 -10.60
N ILE A 170 1.10 -7.72 -11.10
CA ILE A 170 0.18 -6.94 -10.27
C ILE A 170 -0.79 -7.87 -9.54
N VAL A 171 -1.45 -8.77 -10.27
CA VAL A 171 -2.43 -9.70 -9.69
C VAL A 171 -1.75 -10.69 -8.76
N PHE A 172 -0.54 -11.16 -9.09
CA PHE A 172 0.24 -12.02 -8.21
C PHE A 172 0.51 -11.34 -6.86
N LEU A 173 1.01 -10.11 -6.87
CA LEU A 173 1.33 -9.38 -5.63
C LEU A 173 0.07 -9.08 -4.80
N LEU A 174 -1.02 -8.65 -5.45
CA LEU A 174 -2.28 -8.36 -4.77
C LEU A 174 -2.93 -9.63 -4.20
N SER A 175 -2.99 -10.71 -4.97
CA SER A 175 -3.54 -12.00 -4.51
C SER A 175 -2.69 -12.62 -3.41
N LEU A 176 -1.37 -12.52 -3.50
CA LEU A 176 -0.45 -12.96 -2.45
C LEU A 176 -0.72 -12.24 -1.13
N HIS A 177 -0.88 -10.92 -1.18
CA HIS A 177 -1.27 -10.15 0.02
C HIS A 177 -2.67 -10.53 0.51
N LEU A 178 -3.64 -10.71 -0.38
CA LEU A 178 -5.02 -11.08 -0.02
C LEU A 178 -5.05 -12.39 0.76
N PHE A 179 -4.48 -13.45 0.19
CA PHE A 179 -4.42 -14.76 0.82
C PHE A 179 -3.61 -14.76 2.10
N TRP A 180 -2.52 -13.98 2.14
CA TRP A 180 -1.76 -13.79 3.37
C TRP A 180 -2.61 -13.15 4.48
N SER A 181 -3.43 -12.14 4.15
CA SER A 181 -4.29 -11.43 5.11
C SER A 181 -5.38 -12.30 5.74
N ILE A 182 -5.72 -13.45 5.14
CA ILE A 182 -6.67 -14.44 5.67
C ILE A 182 -6.08 -15.19 6.88
N ARG A 183 -4.80 -15.58 6.81
CA ARG A 183 -4.15 -16.42 7.84
C ARG A 183 -3.16 -15.66 8.73
N LEU A 184 -2.69 -14.48 8.30
CA LEU A 184 -1.73 -13.59 8.99
C LEU A 184 -0.53 -14.34 9.59
N LYS A 185 -0.06 -15.39 8.90
CA LYS A 185 1.10 -16.19 9.30
C LYS A 185 2.40 -15.43 9.02
N LYS A 186 3.44 -15.68 9.83
CA LYS A 186 4.75 -15.03 9.66
C LYS A 186 5.43 -15.38 8.33
N PHE A 187 5.15 -16.56 7.79
CA PHE A 187 5.71 -17.09 6.56
C PHE A 187 4.62 -17.37 5.53
N PHE A 188 4.98 -17.30 4.25
CA PHE A 188 4.11 -17.69 3.15
C PHE A 188 4.05 -19.21 3.06
N GLU A 189 2.84 -19.76 3.14
CA GLU A 189 2.61 -21.18 2.88
C GLU A 189 2.73 -21.45 1.37
N LYS A 190 3.23 -22.62 0.99
CA LYS A 190 3.33 -23.01 -0.42
C LYS A 190 1.97 -22.96 -1.13
N GLU A 191 0.91 -23.32 -0.41
CA GLU A 191 -0.48 -23.24 -0.87
C GLU A 191 -0.88 -21.80 -1.25
N VAL A 192 -0.52 -20.83 -0.40
CA VAL A 192 -0.82 -19.40 -0.63
C VAL A 192 -0.10 -18.88 -1.88
N LEU A 193 1.17 -19.26 -2.06
CA LEU A 193 1.92 -18.92 -3.26
C LEU A 193 1.32 -19.55 -4.52
N PHE A 194 0.91 -20.82 -4.43
CA PHE A 194 0.30 -21.54 -5.54
C PHE A 194 -1.04 -20.92 -5.97
N PHE A 195 -1.93 -20.61 -5.02
CA PHE A 195 -3.20 -19.95 -5.34
C PHE A 195 -3.00 -18.54 -5.90
N ALA A 196 -2.05 -17.77 -5.38
CA ALA A 196 -1.71 -16.44 -5.91
C ALA A 196 -1.20 -16.53 -7.36
N PHE A 197 -0.36 -17.54 -7.63
CA PHE A 197 0.17 -17.81 -8.96
C PHE A 197 -0.92 -18.21 -9.95
N LEU A 198 -1.81 -19.13 -9.57
CA LEU A 198 -2.94 -19.55 -10.42
C LEU A 198 -3.86 -18.37 -10.77
N LEU A 199 -4.24 -17.55 -9.78
CA LEU A 199 -5.05 -16.36 -10.05
C LEU A 199 -4.36 -15.37 -10.99
N ALA A 200 -3.06 -15.15 -10.80
CA ALA A 200 -2.27 -14.28 -11.66
C ALA A 200 -2.20 -14.79 -13.10
N MET A 201 -2.01 -16.10 -13.29
CA MET A 201 -2.06 -16.71 -14.63
C MET A 201 -3.41 -16.48 -15.30
N MET A 202 -4.51 -16.84 -14.63
CA MET A 202 -5.86 -16.68 -15.17
C MET A 202 -6.18 -15.23 -15.54
N ALA A 203 -5.79 -14.27 -14.70
CA ALA A 203 -6.02 -12.86 -14.99
C ALA A 203 -5.15 -12.33 -16.15
N SER A 204 -3.92 -12.83 -16.29
CA SER A 204 -3.02 -12.43 -17.38
C SER A 204 -3.50 -12.94 -18.74
N GLU A 205 -4.14 -14.10 -18.80
CA GLU A 205 -4.72 -14.65 -20.04
C GLU A 205 -5.85 -13.75 -20.60
N VAL A 206 -6.66 -13.14 -19.72
CA VAL A 206 -7.69 -12.19 -20.14
C VAL A 206 -7.09 -10.94 -20.79
N THR A 207 -5.86 -10.58 -20.41
CA THR A 207 -5.15 -9.43 -20.98
C THR A 207 -4.48 -9.74 -22.32
N PHE A 208 -4.29 -11.03 -22.62
CA PHE A 208 -3.74 -11.50 -23.89
C PHE A 208 -4.81 -11.53 -25.00
N LEU A 209 -6.05 -11.85 -24.65
CA LEU A 209 -7.22 -11.84 -25.54
C LEU A 209 -7.61 -10.42 -25.99
#